data_AF-A0A4P7QGQ4-F1
#
_entry.id   AF-A0A4P7QGQ4-F1
#
_cell.length_a   1.000
_cell.length_b   1.000
_cell.length_c   1.000
_cell.angle_alpha   90.00
_cell.angle_beta   90.00
_cell.angle_gamma   90.00
#
_symmetry.space_group_name_H-M   'P 1'
#
loop_
_entity.id
_entity.type
_entity.pdbx_description
1 polymer ?
#
loop_
_entity_poly.entity_id
_entity_poly.type
_entity_poly.pdbx_seq_one_letter_code
_entity_poly.pdbx_strand_id
1 'polypeptide(L)'
;MITAELFVRDAASFDDSAFEDAVLVREHGIDRLRVTCPEEQLVERVVAVVDELGIEVLRVAPGVVSVPELAELTGAEREEVRKWTRRAGFPPVFGNLRGHKIWLLEELVGWFEREGIELSAYPPSREQRLALEAALAEV
;
A
#
# COMPACT_ATOMS: atom_id res chain seq x y z
N MET A 1 -0.89 -0.14 -12.45
CA MET A 1 -1.92 -0.38 -11.41
C MET A 1 -1.42 0.21 -10.11
N ILE A 2 -2.29 0.90 -9.38
CA ILE A 2 -1.99 1.48 -8.08
C ILE A 2 -2.77 0.71 -7.01
N THR A 3 -2.18 0.49 -5.84
CA THR A 3 -2.83 -0.19 -4.72
C THR A 3 -2.84 0.72 -3.49
N ALA A 4 -4.02 1.22 -3.13
CA ALA A 4 -4.22 1.94 -1.87
C ALA A 4 -4.54 0.95 -0.75
N GLU A 5 -3.89 1.13 0.41
CA GLU A 5 -4.21 0.39 1.63
C GLU A 5 -4.83 1.35 2.65
N LEU A 6 -5.93 0.93 3.28
CA LEU A 6 -6.68 1.68 4.26
C LEU A 6 -6.75 0.89 5.56
N PHE A 7 -6.57 1.56 6.69
CA PHE A 7 -6.95 1.02 8.00
C PHE A 7 -8.43 1.33 8.22
N VAL A 8 -9.22 0.30 8.52
CA VAL A 8 -10.68 0.40 8.62
C VAL A 8 -11.19 -0.20 9.93
N ARG A 9 -12.39 0.19 10.35
CA ARG A 9 -13.11 -0.41 11.49
C ARG A 9 -14.37 -1.13 11.00
N ASP A 10 -14.78 -2.15 11.75
CA ASP A 10 -16.07 -2.84 11.63
C ASP A 10 -16.33 -3.56 10.29
N ALA A 11 -15.27 -4.04 9.63
CA ALA A 11 -15.38 -4.81 8.39
C ALA A 11 -15.85 -6.29 8.61
N ALA A 12 -16.49 -6.59 9.74
CA ALA A 12 -16.82 -7.95 10.18
C ALA A 12 -17.92 -8.65 9.33
N SER A 13 -18.63 -7.90 8.47
CA SER A 13 -19.65 -8.43 7.55
C SER A 13 -19.18 -8.50 6.09
N PHE A 14 -17.88 -8.30 5.82
CA PHE A 14 -17.35 -8.35 4.46
C PHE A 14 -17.38 -9.77 3.90
N ASP A 15 -18.03 -9.92 2.75
CA ASP A 15 -17.91 -11.10 1.89
C ASP A 15 -16.82 -10.80 0.86
N ASP A 16 -15.71 -11.55 0.92
CA ASP A 16 -14.54 -11.39 0.02
C ASP A 16 -14.90 -11.47 -1.48
N SER A 17 -16.12 -11.90 -1.82
CA SER A 17 -16.61 -11.99 -3.20
C SER A 17 -17.24 -10.70 -3.75
N ALA A 18 -17.39 -9.63 -2.96
CA ALA A 18 -18.11 -8.43 -3.38
C ALA A 18 -17.35 -7.54 -4.39
N PHE A 19 -16.01 -7.58 -4.40
CA PHE A 19 -15.20 -6.74 -5.27
C PHE A 19 -13.97 -7.47 -5.81
N GLU A 20 -13.83 -7.57 -7.14
CA GLU A 20 -12.66 -8.20 -7.77
C GLU A 20 -11.36 -7.42 -7.53
N ASP A 21 -11.47 -6.11 -7.28
CA ASP A 21 -10.35 -5.18 -7.15
C ASP A 21 -10.09 -4.71 -5.72
N ALA A 22 -10.85 -5.21 -4.74
CA ALA A 22 -10.69 -4.88 -3.33
C ALA A 22 -10.59 -6.14 -2.46
N VAL A 23 -9.64 -6.14 -1.53
CA VAL A 23 -9.39 -7.26 -0.62
C VAL A 23 -9.35 -6.73 0.81
N LEU A 24 -10.18 -7.31 1.67
CA LEU A 24 -10.09 -7.09 3.11
C LEU A 24 -9.12 -8.10 3.72
N VAL A 25 -8.13 -7.59 4.45
CA VAL A 25 -7.12 -8.39 5.13
C VAL A 25 -7.21 -8.11 6.63
N ARG A 26 -7.41 -9.17 7.42
CA ARG A 26 -7.38 -9.11 8.88
C ARG A 26 -6.11 -9.74 9.41
N GLU A 27 -5.19 -8.91 9.89
CA GLU A 27 -3.91 -9.34 10.43
C GLU A 27 -3.71 -8.80 11.85
N HIS A 28 -3.46 -9.70 12.80
CA HIS A 28 -3.16 -9.34 14.19
C HIS A 28 -4.21 -8.42 14.86
N GLY A 29 -5.48 -8.54 14.46
CA GLY A 29 -6.59 -7.74 14.98
C GLY A 29 -6.71 -6.35 14.35
N ILE A 30 -6.00 -6.10 13.24
CA ILE A 30 -6.12 -4.88 12.44
C ILE A 30 -6.78 -5.25 11.10
N ASP A 31 -7.85 -4.53 10.77
CA ASP A 31 -8.53 -4.66 9.48
C ASP A 31 -7.93 -3.68 8.49
N ARG A 32 -7.58 -4.19 7.31
CA ARG A 32 -7.02 -3.41 6.21
C ARG A 32 -7.79 -3.67 4.94
N LEU A 33 -8.23 -2.62 4.28
CA LEU A 33 -8.80 -2.72 2.94
C LEU A 33 -7.72 -2.35 1.92
N ARG A 34 -7.47 -3.22 0.95
CA ARG A 34 -6.57 -2.95 -0.19
C ARG A 34 -7.40 -2.82 -1.45
N VAL A 35 -7.29 -1.71 -2.17
CA VAL A 35 -8.00 -1.46 -3.42
C VAL A 35 -6.97 -1.25 -4.53
N THR A 36 -7.05 -2.04 -5.59
CA THR A 36 -6.10 -2.01 -6.72
C THR A 36 -6.81 -1.59 -8.01
N CYS A 37 -6.46 -0.42 -8.54
CA CYS A 37 -7.17 0.17 -9.68
C CYS A 37 -6.20 0.90 -10.63
N PRO A 38 -6.68 1.37 -11.80
CA PRO A 38 -5.96 2.35 -12.61
C PRO A 38 -5.69 3.63 -11.80
N GLU A 39 -4.55 4.27 -12.03
CA GLU A 39 -4.10 5.42 -11.25
C GLU A 39 -5.10 6.60 -11.30
N GLU A 40 -5.66 6.83 -12.48
CA GLU A 40 -6.63 7.89 -12.75
C GLU A 40 -7.98 7.68 -12.08
N GLN A 41 -8.28 6.46 -11.62
CA GLN A 41 -9.54 6.09 -10.95
C GLN A 41 -9.38 5.97 -9.44
N LEU A 42 -8.19 6.22 -8.89
CA LEU A 42 -7.86 5.90 -7.50
C LEU A 42 -8.88 6.46 -6.50
N VAL A 43 -9.18 7.75 -6.57
CA VAL A 43 -10.06 8.39 -5.59
C VAL A 43 -11.50 7.91 -5.72
N GLU A 44 -12.04 7.94 -6.95
CA GLU A 44 -13.40 7.51 -7.24
C GLU A 44 -13.64 6.06 -6.82
N ARG A 45 -12.70 5.17 -7.17
CA ARG A 45 -12.87 3.74 -6.91
C ARG A 45 -12.75 3.41 -5.42
N VAL A 46 -11.78 3.99 -4.72
CA VAL A 46 -11.61 3.77 -3.29
C VAL A 46 -12.82 4.28 -2.51
N VAL A 47 -13.33 5.47 -2.83
CA VAL A 47 -14.53 6.03 -2.20
C VAL A 47 -15.75 5.14 -2.45
N ALA A 48 -15.97 4.70 -3.69
CA ALA A 48 -17.08 3.82 -4.03
C ALA A 48 -17.04 2.50 -3.24
N VAL A 49 -15.87 1.87 -3.13
CA VAL A 49 -15.70 0.65 -2.34
C VAL A 49 -15.99 0.90 -0.86
N VAL A 50 -15.49 2.01 -0.29
CA VAL A 50 -15.72 2.34 1.11
C VAL A 50 -17.21 2.59 1.41
N ASP A 51 -17.88 3.38 0.58
CA ASP A 51 -19.30 3.74 0.72
C ASP A 51 -20.20 2.50 0.59
N GLU A 52 -19.96 1.67 -0.43
CA GLU A 52 -20.74 0.44 -0.64
C GLU A 52 -20.56 -0.57 0.51
N LEU A 53 -19.36 -0.62 1.10
CA LEU A 53 -19.10 -1.47 2.25
C LEU A 53 -19.58 -0.89 3.58
N GLY A 54 -19.90 0.42 3.62
CA GLY A 54 -20.32 1.11 4.84
C GLY A 54 -19.29 1.01 5.97
N ILE A 55 -18.00 0.98 5.65
CA ILE A 55 -16.91 0.82 6.62
C ILE A 55 -16.33 2.17 7.04
N GLU A 56 -15.99 2.31 8.32
CA GLU A 56 -15.31 3.51 8.82
C GLU A 56 -13.83 3.46 8.44
N VAL A 57 -13.36 4.40 7.63
CA VAL A 57 -11.93 4.57 7.34
C VAL A 57 -11.27 5.33 8.49
N LEU A 58 -10.32 4.67 9.14
CA LEU A 58 -9.54 5.28 10.21
C LEU A 58 -8.38 6.11 9.65
N ARG A 59 -7.72 5.58 8.61
CA ARG A 59 -6.54 6.21 8.00
C ARG A 59 -6.15 5.57 6.67
N VAL A 60 -5.67 6.37 5.71
CA VAL A 60 -4.96 5.86 4.53
C VAL A 60 -3.51 5.49 4.89
N ALA A 61 -3.12 4.24 4.60
CA ALA A 61 -1.78 3.75 4.93
C ALA A 61 -0.71 4.44 4.06
N PRO A 62 0.45 4.78 4.63
CA PRO A 62 1.54 5.42 3.88
C PRO A 62 2.37 4.42 3.04
N GLY A 63 1.96 3.15 2.94
CA GLY A 63 2.67 2.12 2.18
C GLY A 63 4.04 1.79 2.77
N VAL A 64 4.07 1.15 3.94
CA VAL A 64 5.32 0.73 4.58
C VAL A 64 5.67 -0.68 4.13
N VAL A 65 6.93 -0.90 3.74
CA VAL A 65 7.42 -2.19 3.24
C VAL A 65 8.72 -2.61 3.92
N SER A 66 8.91 -3.92 4.03
CA SER A 66 10.08 -4.61 4.54
C SER A 66 10.76 -5.43 3.43
N VAL A 67 11.89 -6.06 3.73
CA VAL A 67 12.61 -6.90 2.75
C VAL A 67 11.74 -8.04 2.18
N PRO A 68 10.97 -8.81 3.00
CA PRO A 68 10.03 -9.80 2.47
C PRO A 68 8.99 -9.22 1.51
N GLU A 69 8.35 -8.11 1.87
CA GLU A 69 7.31 -7.49 1.03
C GLU A 69 7.90 -6.94 -0.27
N LEU A 70 9.11 -6.37 -0.22
CA LEU A 70 9.83 -5.93 -1.42
C LEU A 70 10.19 -7.09 -2.34
N ALA A 71 10.57 -8.26 -1.79
CA ALA A 71 10.83 -9.46 -2.58
C ALA A 71 9.56 -9.93 -3.30
N GLU A 72 8.40 -9.89 -2.62
CA GLU A 72 7.11 -10.23 -3.22
C GLU A 72 6.69 -9.22 -4.29
N LEU A 73 6.86 -7.92 -4.04
CA LEU A 73 6.50 -6.85 -4.97
C LEU A 73 7.35 -6.83 -6.25
N THR A 74 8.63 -7.22 -6.16
CA THR A 74 9.57 -7.18 -7.29
C THR A 74 9.82 -8.55 -7.93
N GLY A 75 9.35 -9.63 -7.31
CA GLY A 75 9.70 -11.00 -7.70
C GLY A 75 11.16 -11.37 -7.44
N ALA A 76 11.95 -10.50 -6.81
CA ALA A 76 13.36 -10.74 -6.52
C ALA A 76 13.57 -11.56 -5.24
N GLU A 77 14.71 -12.22 -5.15
CA GLU A 77 15.08 -12.96 -3.95
C GLU A 77 15.38 -12.03 -2.77
N ARG A 78 15.04 -12.45 -1.54
CA ARG A 78 15.28 -11.63 -0.33
C ARG A 78 16.74 -11.25 -0.13
N GLU A 79 17.68 -12.09 -0.57
CA GLU A 79 19.11 -11.77 -0.50
C GLU A 79 19.47 -10.63 -1.46
N GLU A 80 18.87 -10.61 -2.65
CA GLU A 80 19.06 -9.55 -3.63
C GLU A 80 18.52 -8.22 -3.11
N VAL A 81 17.29 -8.22 -2.58
CA VAL A 81 16.70 -7.04 -1.93
C VAL A 81 17.61 -6.51 -0.81
N ARG A 82 18.18 -7.39 0.03
CA ARG A 82 19.14 -6.99 1.07
C ARG A 82 20.39 -6.33 0.48
N LYS A 83 20.86 -6.74 -0.69
CA LYS A 83 22.00 -6.09 -1.38
C LYS A 83 21.60 -4.69 -1.86
N TRP A 84 20.38 -4.49 -2.36
CA TRP A 84 19.87 -3.18 -2.75
C TRP A 84 19.92 -2.16 -1.62
N THR A 85 19.52 -2.56 -0.40
CA THR A 85 19.51 -1.68 0.79
C THR A 85 20.88 -1.09 1.17
N ARG A 86 21.97 -1.57 0.55
CA ARG A 86 23.35 -1.11 0.76
C ARG A 86 23.90 -0.32 -0.43
N ARG A 87 23.16 -0.23 -1.54
CA ARG A 87 23.57 0.51 -2.75
C ARG A 87 23.49 2.01 -2.51
N ALA A 88 24.32 2.76 -3.22
CA ALA A 88 24.29 4.21 -3.17
C ALA A 88 22.95 4.73 -3.70
N GLY A 89 22.38 5.72 -3.03
CA GLY A 89 21.11 6.33 -3.43
C GLY A 89 19.87 5.47 -3.14
N PHE A 90 20.00 4.30 -2.51
CA PHE A 90 18.85 3.57 -1.97
C PHE A 90 18.20 4.41 -0.84
N PRO A 91 16.87 4.58 -0.83
CA PRO A 91 16.18 5.40 0.15
C PRO A 91 16.48 5.05 1.62
N PRO A 92 16.49 6.06 2.50
CA PRO A 92 16.77 5.85 3.91
C PRO A 92 15.71 4.97 4.57
N VAL A 93 16.13 4.28 5.62
CA VAL A 93 15.21 3.48 6.44
C VAL A 93 14.19 4.41 7.09
N PHE A 94 12.91 4.15 6.85
CA PHE A 94 11.80 4.88 7.48
C PHE A 94 11.74 4.58 8.98
N GLY A 95 11.96 3.31 9.36
CA GLY A 95 11.93 2.90 10.75
C GLY A 95 12.47 1.51 11.01
N ASN A 96 12.49 1.13 12.28
CA ASN A 96 12.84 -0.22 12.71
C ASN A 96 11.74 -0.76 13.60
N LEU A 97 11.08 -1.82 13.14
CA LEU A 97 10.02 -2.50 13.88
C LEU A 97 10.54 -3.85 14.36
N ARG A 98 10.78 -3.98 15.67
CA ARG A 98 11.24 -5.23 16.30
C ARG A 98 12.50 -5.85 15.65
N GLY A 99 13.44 -5.01 15.20
CA GLY A 99 14.67 -5.44 14.53
C GLY A 99 14.56 -5.50 13.01
N HIS A 100 13.37 -5.31 12.44
CA HIS A 100 13.13 -5.30 11.00
C HIS A 100 13.16 -3.87 10.47
N LYS A 101 14.06 -3.60 9.51
CA LYS A 101 14.08 -2.34 8.78
C LYS A 101 12.87 -2.26 7.86
N ILE A 102 12.24 -1.11 7.84
CA ILE A 102 11.09 -0.78 7.00
C ILE A 102 11.32 0.54 6.27
N TRP A 103 10.70 0.68 5.11
CA TRP A 103 10.81 1.83 4.21
C TRP A 103 9.42 2.27 3.76
N LEU A 104 9.30 3.52 3.32
CA LEU A 104 8.13 3.99 2.60
C LEU A 104 8.25 3.57 1.14
N LEU A 105 7.28 2.84 0.62
CA LEU A 105 7.28 2.38 -0.76
C LEU A 105 7.23 3.58 -1.72
N GLU A 106 6.52 4.66 -1.38
CA GLU A 106 6.46 5.88 -2.20
C GLU A 106 7.85 6.50 -2.42
N GLU A 107 8.75 6.41 -1.42
CA GLU A 107 10.12 6.92 -1.54
C GLU A 107 11.03 5.99 -2.37
N LEU A 108 10.64 4.72 -2.50
CA LEU A 108 11.37 3.69 -3.24
C LEU A 108 11.05 3.67 -4.74
N VAL A 109 9.87 4.12 -5.15
CA VAL A 109 9.44 4.11 -6.56
C VAL A 109 10.49 4.74 -7.49
N GLY A 110 10.92 5.97 -7.20
CA GLY A 110 11.92 6.65 -8.02
C GLY A 110 13.33 6.04 -7.98
N TRP A 111 13.63 5.18 -7.01
CA TRP A 111 14.86 4.38 -7.03
C TRP A 111 14.69 3.15 -7.92
N PHE A 112 13.58 2.43 -7.80
CA PHE A 112 13.27 1.26 -8.63
C PHE A 112 13.22 1.60 -10.11
N GLU A 113 12.57 2.71 -10.49
CA GLU A 113 12.51 3.18 -11.88
C GLU A 113 13.90 3.44 -12.47
N ARG A 114 14.80 4.07 -11.70
CA ARG A 114 16.18 4.34 -12.15
C ARG A 114 17.00 3.06 -12.32
N GLU A 115 16.74 2.05 -11.50
CA GLU A 115 17.41 0.76 -11.58
C GLU A 115 16.75 -0.20 -12.59
N GLY A 116 15.61 0.19 -13.18
CA GLY A 116 14.85 -0.64 -14.12
C GLY A 116 14.17 -1.85 -13.46
N ILE A 117 13.80 -1.73 -12.18
CA ILE A 117 13.11 -2.76 -11.42
C ILE A 117 11.61 -2.46 -11.45
N GLU A 118 10.82 -3.40 -11.96
CA GLU A 118 9.37 -3.27 -12.04
C GLU A 118 8.69 -3.71 -10.73
N LEU A 119 7.65 -2.99 -10.33
CA LEU A 119 6.79 -3.36 -9.21
C LEU A 119 5.50 -3.97 -9.74
N SER A 120 5.06 -5.07 -9.12
CA SER A 120 3.75 -5.66 -9.42
C SER A 120 2.58 -4.75 -9.03
N ALA A 121 2.79 -3.83 -8.08
CA ALA A 121 1.85 -2.79 -7.70
C ALA A 121 2.57 -1.54 -7.18
N TYR A 122 2.05 -0.37 -7.54
CA TYR A 122 2.59 0.92 -7.10
C TYR A 122 1.76 1.48 -5.94
N PRO A 123 2.39 2.15 -4.95
CA PRO A 123 1.65 2.85 -3.90
C PRO A 123 1.08 4.17 -4.44
N PRO A 124 0.03 4.72 -3.81
CA PRO A 124 -0.33 6.13 -3.97
C PRO A 124 0.85 7.03 -3.67
N SER A 125 1.04 8.04 -4.52
CA SER A 125 1.91 9.17 -4.19
C SER A 125 1.37 9.92 -2.98
N ARG A 126 2.21 10.72 -2.35
CA ARG A 126 1.78 11.59 -1.25
C ARG A 126 0.59 12.48 -1.61
N GLU A 127 0.57 13.05 -2.82
CA GLU A 127 -0.53 13.90 -3.29
C GLU A 127 -1.82 13.10 -3.43
N GLN A 128 -1.75 11.93 -4.05
CA GLN A 128 -2.87 11.00 -4.18
C GLN A 128 -3.41 10.55 -2.82
N ARG A 129 -2.52 10.26 -1.88
CA ARG A 129 -2.91 9.89 -0.51
C ARG A 129 -3.62 11.03 0.21
N LEU A 130 -3.15 12.27 0.08
CA LEU A 130 -3.81 13.43 0.66
C LEU A 130 -5.18 13.69 0.02
N ALA A 131 -5.30 13.51 -1.30
CA ALA A 131 -6.58 13.59 -2.00
C ALA A 131 -7.57 12.51 -1.53
N LEU A 132 -7.09 11.27 -1.33
CA LEU A 132 -7.88 10.19 -0.74
C LEU A 132 -8.32 10.51 0.69
N GLU A 133 -7.40 10.96 1.55
CA GLU A 133 -7.72 11.35 2.93
C GLU A 133 -8.78 12.45 2.98
N ALA A 134 -8.72 13.43 2.07
CA ALA A 134 -9.73 14.49 1.97
C ALA A 134 -11.09 13.95 1.49
N ALA A 135 -11.11 13.14 0.43
CA ALA A 135 -12.35 12.58 -0.12
C ALA A 135 -13.05 11.64 0.88
N LEU A 136 -12.29 10.81 1.59
CA LEU A 136 -12.83 9.87 2.57
C LEU A 136 -13.29 10.54 3.87
N ALA A 137 -12.94 11.80 4.12
CA ALA A 137 -13.45 12.56 5.25
C ALA A 137 -14.89 13.09 5.02
N GLU A 138 -15.39 13.01 3.77
CA GLU A 138 -16.73 13.45 3.37
C GLU A 138 -17.74 12.30 3.23
N VAL A 139 -17.27 11.05 3.38
CA VAL A 139 -18.05 9.80 3.31
C VAL A 139 -18.43 9.36 4.72
#